data_AF-A0A848KYE3-F1
#
_entry.id   AF-A0A848KYE3-F1
#
_cell.length_a   1.000
_cell.length_b   1.000
_cell.length_c   1.000
_cell.angle_alpha   90.00
_cell.angle_beta   90.00
_cell.angle_gamma   90.00
#
_symmetry.space_group_name_H-M   'P 1'
#
loop_
_entity.id
_entity.type
_entity.pdbx_description
1 polymer ?
#
loop_
_entity_poly.entity_id
_entity_poly.type
_entity_poly.pdbx_seq_one_letter_code
_entity_poly.pdbx_strand_id
1 'polypeptide(L)'
;MGSLATRDRLIDEAMRLFGEQGYRATSVAQIEKAAGLTPGSGGLYHHFRTKESLLEAGIDRQLDRMNALRDIRQIFEGLTDLRSELTVLGRYTLSVIDEEAQLLRIVSSELRDRPRKLADTIAGLVGESYAGMAQWILRRAPDVDPGVAQGIAAVALNALFAHRMMPDILGAQAVSVDEDALIAEWVTMVAARVEALGGSDAS
;
A
#
# COMPACT_ATOMS: atom_id res chain seq x y z
N MET A 1 -21.32 -26.39 -3.33
CA MET A 1 -20.20 -25.43 -3.38
C MET A 1 -20.63 -24.19 -2.59
N GLY A 2 -19.94 -23.90 -1.49
CA GLY A 2 -20.48 -23.12 -0.37
C GLY A 2 -20.58 -21.60 -0.61
N SER A 3 -21.54 -20.98 0.08
CA SER A 3 -21.81 -19.53 0.12
C SER A 3 -20.56 -18.66 0.31
N LEU A 4 -19.56 -19.13 1.09
CA LEU A 4 -18.29 -18.45 1.30
C LEU A 4 -17.47 -18.27 0.00
N ALA A 5 -17.41 -19.30 -0.84
CA ALA A 5 -16.68 -19.23 -2.11
C ALA A 5 -17.33 -18.24 -3.10
N THR A 6 -18.65 -18.09 -3.07
CA THR A 6 -19.35 -17.09 -3.88
C THR A 6 -19.12 -15.68 -3.35
N ARG A 7 -19.14 -15.51 -2.02
CA ARG A 7 -18.83 -14.22 -1.38
C ARG A 7 -17.44 -13.71 -1.78
N ASP A 8 -16.44 -14.57 -1.74
CA ASP A 8 -15.05 -14.17 -2.08
C ASP A 8 -14.91 -13.81 -3.55
N ARG A 9 -15.50 -14.60 -4.48
CA ARG A 9 -15.51 -14.25 -5.91
C ARG A 9 -16.19 -12.92 -6.20
N LEU A 10 -17.28 -12.61 -5.50
CA LEU A 10 -17.95 -11.31 -5.62
C LEU A 10 -17.02 -10.17 -5.20
N ILE A 11 -16.25 -10.35 -4.12
CA ILE A 11 -15.27 -9.35 -3.69
C ILE A 11 -14.15 -9.21 -4.73
N ASP A 12 -13.55 -10.31 -5.17
CA ASP A 12 -12.43 -10.30 -6.12
C ASP A 12 -12.81 -9.57 -7.42
N GLU A 13 -13.93 -9.95 -8.03
CA GLU A 13 -14.36 -9.39 -9.30
C GLU A 13 -14.88 -7.96 -9.16
N ALA A 14 -15.52 -7.61 -8.04
CA ALA A 14 -15.94 -6.24 -7.80
C ALA A 14 -14.73 -5.31 -7.65
N MET A 15 -13.73 -5.69 -6.85
CA MET A 15 -12.52 -4.87 -6.68
C MET A 15 -11.76 -4.70 -8.00
N ARG A 16 -11.64 -5.77 -8.80
CA ARG A 16 -11.04 -5.70 -10.14
C ARG A 16 -11.79 -4.71 -11.04
N LEU A 17 -13.12 -4.85 -11.15
CA LEU A 17 -13.95 -3.96 -11.98
C LEU A 17 -13.92 -2.51 -11.48
N PHE A 18 -13.95 -2.29 -10.16
CA PHE A 18 -13.82 -0.96 -9.59
C PHE A 18 -12.48 -0.31 -9.95
N GLY A 19 -11.39 -1.08 -10.03
CA GLY A 19 -10.07 -0.59 -10.42
C GLY A 19 -9.95 -0.27 -11.92
N GLU A 20 -10.64 -1.03 -12.77
CA GLU A 20 -10.55 -0.88 -14.23
C GLU A 20 -11.43 0.24 -14.79
N GLN A 21 -12.66 0.38 -14.30
CA GLN A 21 -13.66 1.29 -14.87
C GLN A 21 -14.24 2.28 -13.84
N GLY A 22 -13.87 2.16 -12.56
CA GLY A 22 -14.39 2.99 -11.47
C GLY A 22 -15.61 2.37 -10.77
N TYR A 23 -15.83 2.78 -9.52
CA TYR A 23 -16.93 2.32 -8.67
C TYR A 23 -18.28 2.72 -9.26
N ARG A 24 -18.44 3.97 -9.70
CA ARG A 24 -19.73 4.46 -10.24
C ARG A 24 -20.11 3.81 -11.56
N ALA A 25 -19.16 3.59 -12.46
CA ALA A 25 -19.40 2.97 -13.76
C ALA A 25 -19.66 1.46 -13.67
N THR A 26 -19.33 0.84 -12.53
CA THR A 26 -19.56 -0.58 -12.30
C THR A 26 -20.97 -0.87 -11.78
N SER A 27 -21.73 -1.65 -12.55
CA SER A 27 -23.06 -2.13 -12.18
C SER A 27 -23.01 -3.46 -11.42
N VAL A 28 -24.02 -3.71 -10.57
CA VAL A 28 -24.21 -5.00 -9.88
C VAL A 28 -24.29 -6.16 -10.86
N ALA A 29 -24.97 -5.99 -11.99
CA ALA A 29 -25.10 -7.03 -13.01
C ALA A 29 -23.74 -7.41 -13.65
N GLN A 30 -22.83 -6.45 -13.84
CA GLN A 30 -21.47 -6.74 -14.30
C GLN A 30 -20.66 -7.55 -13.28
N ILE A 31 -20.78 -7.19 -11.99
CA ILE A 31 -20.12 -7.90 -10.90
C ILE A 31 -20.65 -9.33 -10.79
N GLU A 32 -21.97 -9.51 -10.80
CA GLU A 32 -22.61 -10.83 -10.77
C GLU A 32 -22.13 -11.69 -11.95
N LYS A 33 -22.14 -11.13 -13.17
CA LYS A 33 -21.64 -11.82 -14.36
C LYS A 33 -20.21 -12.29 -14.19
N ALA A 34 -19.33 -11.40 -13.74
CA ALA A 34 -17.91 -11.69 -13.57
C ALA A 34 -17.67 -12.74 -12.49
N ALA A 35 -18.44 -12.70 -11.39
CA ALA A 35 -18.36 -13.68 -10.30
C ALA A 35 -18.99 -15.05 -10.62
N GLY A 36 -19.48 -15.25 -11.86
CA GLY A 36 -20.11 -16.48 -12.34
C GLY A 36 -21.58 -16.64 -11.93
N LEU A 37 -22.25 -15.54 -11.59
CA LEU A 37 -23.69 -15.49 -11.29
C LEU A 37 -24.48 -14.99 -12.51
N THR A 38 -25.79 -15.24 -12.50
CA THR A 38 -26.70 -14.68 -13.51
C THR A 38 -26.82 -13.17 -13.32
N PRO A 39 -26.57 -12.35 -14.35
CA PRO A 39 -26.64 -10.89 -14.25
C PRO A 39 -28.06 -10.42 -13.89
N GLY A 40 -28.18 -9.55 -12.88
CA GLY A 40 -29.45 -9.00 -12.42
C GLY A 40 -30.27 -9.99 -11.59
N SER A 41 -29.71 -11.13 -11.19
CA SER A 41 -30.43 -12.13 -10.38
C SER A 41 -30.65 -11.70 -8.92
N GLY A 42 -29.93 -10.67 -8.46
CA GLY A 42 -29.90 -10.29 -7.05
C GLY A 42 -29.01 -11.22 -6.21
N GLY A 43 -28.22 -12.09 -6.85
CA GLY A 43 -27.26 -12.97 -6.20
C GLY A 43 -26.26 -12.22 -5.33
N LEU A 44 -25.85 -11.01 -5.73
CA LEU A 44 -25.01 -10.14 -4.91
C LEU A 44 -25.69 -9.79 -3.57
N TYR A 45 -27.00 -9.49 -3.60
CA TYR A 45 -27.75 -9.02 -2.44
C TYR A 45 -27.98 -10.08 -1.37
N HIS A 46 -27.76 -11.36 -1.69
CA HIS A 46 -27.71 -12.42 -0.70
C HIS A 46 -26.45 -12.37 0.19
N HIS A 47 -25.38 -11.74 -0.28
CA HIS A 47 -24.10 -11.64 0.43
C HIS A 47 -23.82 -10.22 0.96
N PHE A 48 -24.25 -9.20 0.23
CA PHE A 48 -23.96 -7.80 0.52
C PHE A 48 -25.22 -6.96 0.37
N ARG A 49 -25.59 -6.20 1.40
CA ARG A 49 -26.84 -5.41 1.40
C ARG A 49 -26.85 -4.34 0.31
N THR A 50 -25.68 -3.81 -0.04
CA THR A 50 -25.50 -2.77 -1.05
C THR A 50 -24.16 -2.95 -1.79
N LYS A 51 -24.01 -2.26 -2.94
CA LYS A 51 -22.72 -2.21 -3.66
C LYS A 51 -21.63 -1.55 -2.79
N GLU A 52 -22.03 -0.61 -1.93
CA GLU A 52 -21.14 0.04 -0.96
C GLU A 52 -20.64 -0.97 0.08
N SER A 53 -21.51 -1.83 0.62
CA SER A 53 -21.09 -2.85 1.60
C SER A 53 -20.16 -3.92 1.01
N LEU A 54 -20.25 -4.16 -0.30
CA LEU A 54 -19.30 -5.00 -1.02
C LEU A 54 -17.95 -4.31 -1.16
N LEU A 55 -17.94 -3.02 -1.52
CA LEU A 55 -16.73 -2.21 -1.57
C LEU A 55 -16.04 -2.18 -0.19
N GLU A 56 -16.79 -1.90 0.88
CA GLU A 56 -16.29 -1.91 2.27
C GLU A 56 -15.65 -3.26 2.63
N ALA A 57 -16.33 -4.38 2.33
CA ALA A 57 -15.77 -5.70 2.60
C ALA A 57 -14.50 -5.99 1.79
N GLY A 58 -14.41 -5.50 0.55
CA GLY A 58 -13.20 -5.60 -0.27
C GLY A 58 -12.03 -4.79 0.28
N ILE A 59 -12.31 -3.59 0.78
CA ILE A 59 -11.34 -2.73 1.46
C ILE A 59 -10.86 -3.40 2.75
N ASP A 60 -11.78 -3.82 3.62
CA ASP A 60 -11.44 -4.43 4.91
C ASP A 60 -10.54 -5.67 4.71
N ARG A 61 -10.89 -6.54 3.75
CA ARG A 61 -10.07 -7.71 3.41
C ARG A 61 -8.67 -7.33 2.92
N GLN A 62 -8.54 -6.22 2.20
CA GLN A 62 -7.25 -5.75 1.75
C GLN A 62 -6.41 -5.20 2.92
N LEU A 63 -7.01 -4.43 3.81
CA LEU A 63 -6.34 -3.95 5.03
C LEU A 63 -5.84 -5.10 5.91
N ASP A 64 -6.64 -6.16 6.05
CA ASP A 64 -6.23 -7.35 6.81
C ASP A 64 -4.98 -8.01 6.21
N ARG A 65 -4.90 -8.09 4.86
CA ARG A 65 -3.68 -8.57 4.18
C ARG A 65 -2.49 -7.65 4.44
N MET A 66 -2.70 -6.33 4.38
CA MET A 66 -1.63 -5.36 4.65
C MET A 66 -1.09 -5.45 6.07
N ASN A 67 -1.98 -5.65 7.06
CA ASN A 67 -1.57 -5.86 8.44
C ASN A 67 -0.74 -7.15 8.58
N ALA A 68 -1.14 -8.23 7.92
CA ALA A 68 -0.37 -9.47 7.93
C ALA A 68 1.03 -9.32 7.30
N LEU A 69 1.16 -8.55 6.21
CA LEU A 69 2.46 -8.25 5.61
C LEU A 69 3.35 -7.44 6.56
N ARG A 70 2.78 -6.46 7.29
CA ARG A 70 3.53 -5.61 8.24
C ARG A 70 4.16 -6.41 9.39
N ASP A 71 3.50 -7.47 9.85
CA ASP A 71 4.09 -8.37 10.85
C ASP A 71 5.38 -9.01 10.31
N ILE A 72 5.48 -9.24 8.99
CA ILE A 72 6.71 -9.74 8.33
C ILE A 72 7.83 -8.70 8.39
N ARG A 73 7.53 -7.40 8.29
CA ARG A 73 8.53 -6.33 8.43
C ARG A 73 9.27 -6.39 9.78
N GLN A 74 8.56 -6.72 10.86
CA GLN A 74 9.14 -6.85 12.19
C GLN A 74 10.10 -8.04 12.29
N ILE A 75 9.96 -9.05 11.44
CA ILE A 75 10.85 -10.23 11.40
C ILE A 75 12.26 -9.85 10.90
N PHE A 76 12.38 -8.78 10.10
CA PHE A 76 13.65 -8.34 9.54
C PHE A 76 14.43 -7.39 10.46
N GLU A 77 13.89 -7.02 11.62
CA GLU A 77 14.59 -6.19 12.59
C GLU A 77 15.78 -6.96 13.19
N GLY A 78 16.99 -6.44 13.00
CA GLY A 78 18.23 -7.03 13.55
C GLY A 78 19.02 -7.92 12.61
N LEU A 79 18.76 -7.87 11.28
CA LEU A 79 19.62 -8.54 10.30
C LEU A 79 20.97 -7.83 10.15
N THR A 80 22.04 -8.58 10.42
CA THR A 80 23.46 -8.53 9.98
C THR A 80 24.16 -7.18 9.72
N ASP A 81 23.57 -6.20 9.02
CA ASP A 81 24.11 -4.84 8.83
C ASP A 81 23.05 -3.85 8.29
N LEU A 82 23.25 -2.55 8.53
CA LEU A 82 22.31 -1.47 8.17
C LEU A 82 21.90 -1.48 6.68
N ARG A 83 22.84 -1.72 5.77
CA ARG A 83 22.59 -1.64 4.32
C ARG A 83 21.74 -2.83 3.87
N SER A 84 22.05 -4.03 4.35
CA SER A 84 21.25 -5.23 4.09
C SER A 84 19.81 -5.08 4.61
N GLU A 85 19.64 -4.57 5.82
CA GLU A 85 18.30 -4.31 6.39
C GLU A 85 17.52 -3.29 5.55
N LEU A 86 18.17 -2.21 5.12
CA LEU A 86 17.57 -1.24 4.21
C LEU A 86 17.21 -1.86 2.85
N THR A 87 18.06 -2.71 2.26
CA THR A 87 17.75 -3.40 1.00
C THR A 87 16.47 -4.22 1.13
N VAL A 88 16.35 -4.99 2.22
CA VAL A 88 15.14 -5.80 2.48
C VAL A 88 13.92 -4.90 2.68
N LEU A 89 14.04 -3.84 3.51
CA LEU A 89 12.95 -2.89 3.75
C LEU A 89 12.47 -2.20 2.48
N GLY A 90 13.40 -1.77 1.62
CA GLY A 90 13.09 -1.08 0.36
C GLY A 90 12.34 -2.01 -0.60
N ARG A 91 12.85 -3.23 -0.82
CA ARG A 91 12.20 -4.23 -1.69
C ARG A 91 10.84 -4.67 -1.16
N TYR A 92 10.76 -4.92 0.15
CA TYR A 92 9.48 -5.24 0.79
C TYR A 92 8.47 -4.10 0.62
N THR A 93 8.89 -2.85 0.77
CA THR A 93 8.02 -1.69 0.55
C THR A 93 7.53 -1.63 -0.90
N LEU A 94 8.39 -1.86 -1.89
CA LEU A 94 8.00 -1.90 -3.30
C LEU A 94 7.01 -3.04 -3.60
N SER A 95 7.24 -4.23 -3.03
CA SER A 95 6.33 -5.38 -3.15
C SER A 95 4.97 -5.09 -2.50
N VAL A 96 4.93 -4.44 -1.34
CA VAL A 96 3.68 -4.00 -0.74
C VAL A 96 2.98 -2.99 -1.65
N ILE A 97 3.69 -2.03 -2.24
CA ILE A 97 3.06 -1.07 -3.15
C ILE A 97 2.50 -1.78 -4.39
N ASP A 98 3.13 -2.84 -4.88
CA ASP A 98 2.64 -3.64 -6.02
C ASP A 98 1.38 -4.43 -5.72
N GLU A 99 1.40 -5.19 -4.64
CA GLU A 99 0.25 -5.98 -4.22
C GLU A 99 -0.95 -5.07 -3.93
N GLU A 100 -0.66 -3.86 -3.47
CA GLU A 100 -1.64 -2.83 -3.12
C GLU A 100 -1.93 -1.84 -4.25
N ALA A 101 -1.27 -1.97 -5.41
CA ALA A 101 -1.47 -1.08 -6.55
C ALA A 101 -2.92 -1.16 -7.06
N GLN A 102 -3.60 -2.29 -6.90
CA GLN A 102 -5.03 -2.40 -7.22
C GLN A 102 -5.89 -1.54 -6.28
N LEU A 103 -5.63 -1.58 -4.97
CA LEU A 103 -6.32 -0.72 -4.00
C LEU A 103 -6.01 0.75 -4.29
N LEU A 104 -4.74 1.08 -4.48
CA LEU A 104 -4.29 2.43 -4.79
C LEU A 104 -4.79 2.95 -6.15
N ARG A 105 -5.06 2.09 -7.14
CA ARG A 105 -5.72 2.45 -8.42
C ARG A 105 -7.22 2.69 -8.28
N ILE A 106 -7.93 1.85 -7.51
CA ILE A 106 -9.34 2.09 -7.14
C ILE A 106 -9.46 3.46 -6.44
N VAL A 107 -8.44 3.79 -5.66
CA VAL A 107 -8.32 5.02 -4.90
C VAL A 107 -7.98 6.20 -5.81
N SER A 108 -6.93 6.11 -6.63
CA SER A 108 -6.50 7.19 -7.50
C SER A 108 -7.52 7.55 -8.59
N SER A 109 -8.29 6.57 -9.09
CA SER A 109 -9.34 6.80 -10.09
C SER A 109 -10.54 7.60 -9.58
N GLU A 110 -10.76 7.66 -8.25
CA GLU A 110 -11.97 8.29 -7.65
C GLU A 110 -11.67 9.35 -6.57
N LEU A 111 -10.56 10.11 -6.65
CA LEU A 111 -10.23 11.18 -5.69
C LEU A 111 -11.29 12.29 -5.50
N ARG A 112 -12.39 12.30 -6.27
CA ARG A 112 -13.42 13.36 -6.19
C ARG A 112 -14.71 12.99 -5.45
N ASP A 113 -14.99 11.72 -5.15
CA ASP A 113 -16.38 11.31 -4.84
C ASP A 113 -16.56 10.19 -3.78
N ARG A 114 -15.58 10.00 -2.88
CA ARG A 114 -15.54 8.83 -1.98
C ARG A 114 -16.42 8.92 -0.72
N PRO A 115 -16.85 7.77 -0.15
CA PRO A 115 -17.22 7.67 1.26
C PRO A 115 -16.00 8.00 2.14
N ARG A 116 -16.15 8.95 3.07
CA ARG A 116 -15.10 9.50 3.95
C ARG A 116 -14.21 8.42 4.62
N LYS A 117 -14.83 7.31 5.02
CA LYS A 117 -14.20 6.16 5.68
C LYS A 117 -13.01 5.58 4.91
N LEU A 118 -13.12 5.42 3.59
CA LEU A 118 -12.03 4.84 2.77
C LEU A 118 -10.80 5.77 2.70
N ALA A 119 -11.02 7.08 2.58
CA ALA A 119 -9.91 8.05 2.56
C ALA A 119 -9.17 8.06 3.91
N ASP A 120 -9.91 8.07 5.02
CA ASP A 120 -9.35 8.06 6.37
C ASP A 120 -8.55 6.77 6.62
N THR A 121 -9.09 5.62 6.20
CA THR A 121 -8.41 4.32 6.27
C THR A 121 -7.07 4.31 5.55
N ILE A 122 -7.03 4.80 4.30
CA ILE A 122 -5.79 4.81 3.51
C ILE A 122 -4.79 5.81 4.07
N ALA A 123 -5.27 6.98 4.51
CA ALA A 123 -4.42 7.94 5.18
C ALA A 123 -3.79 7.36 6.45
N GLY A 124 -4.56 6.59 7.23
CA GLY A 124 -4.05 5.85 8.39
C GLY A 124 -2.98 4.83 8.02
N LEU A 125 -3.26 4.02 6.99
CA LEU A 125 -2.35 3.00 6.49
C LEU A 125 -1.01 3.59 6.01
N VAL A 126 -1.07 4.63 5.20
CA VAL A 126 0.12 5.36 4.73
C VAL A 126 0.83 5.98 5.93
N GLY A 127 0.10 6.66 6.81
CA GLY A 127 0.65 7.27 8.02
C GLY A 127 1.41 6.28 8.92
N GLU A 128 0.89 5.08 9.10
CA GLU A 128 1.53 4.00 9.88
C GLU A 128 2.84 3.51 9.24
N SER A 129 2.94 3.45 7.90
CA SER A 129 4.20 3.11 7.23
C SER A 129 5.29 4.15 7.50
N TYR A 130 4.92 5.44 7.49
CA TYR A 130 5.81 6.55 7.79
C TYR A 130 6.20 6.55 9.27
N ALA A 131 5.23 6.34 10.16
CA ALA A 131 5.48 6.20 11.59
C ALA A 131 6.41 5.02 11.90
N GLY A 132 6.21 3.87 11.26
CA GLY A 132 7.05 2.69 11.42
C GLY A 132 8.49 2.93 10.99
N MET A 133 8.71 3.62 9.86
CA MET A 133 10.05 4.00 9.41
C MET A 133 10.68 5.04 10.35
N ALA A 134 9.93 6.03 10.83
CA ALA A 134 10.44 7.02 11.78
C ALA A 134 10.85 6.37 13.11
N GLN A 135 10.05 5.44 13.63
CA GLN A 135 10.39 4.67 14.84
C GLN A 135 11.63 3.80 14.63
N TRP A 136 11.77 3.18 13.46
CA TRP A 136 12.97 2.42 13.10
C TRP A 136 14.23 3.28 13.11
N ILE A 137 14.15 4.54 12.64
CA ILE A 137 15.25 5.52 12.72
C ILE A 137 15.54 5.89 14.18
N LEU A 138 14.51 6.19 14.97
CA LEU A 138 14.64 6.57 16.39
C LEU A 138 15.25 5.45 17.23
N ARG A 139 14.96 4.18 16.94
CA ARG A 139 15.62 3.05 17.61
C ARG A 139 17.14 3.01 17.38
N ARG A 140 17.62 3.54 16.25
CA ARG A 140 19.03 3.56 15.87
C ARG A 140 19.75 4.84 16.30
N ALA A 141 19.03 5.95 16.36
CA ALA A 141 19.52 7.23 16.85
C ALA A 141 18.53 7.79 17.89
N PRO A 142 18.56 7.31 19.14
CA PRO A 142 17.57 7.67 20.16
C PRO A 142 17.51 9.16 20.50
N ASP A 143 18.65 9.86 20.34
CA ASP A 143 18.79 11.27 20.70
C ASP A 143 18.39 12.24 19.57
N VAL A 144 18.03 11.73 18.38
CA VAL A 144 17.59 12.58 17.27
C VAL A 144 16.21 13.18 17.55
N ASP A 145 16.00 14.43 17.14
CA ASP A 145 14.67 15.04 17.14
C ASP A 145 13.66 14.19 16.35
N PRO A 146 12.47 13.87 16.92
CA PRO A 146 11.46 13.07 16.24
C PRO A 146 10.98 13.66 14.91
N GLY A 147 10.96 14.99 14.77
CA GLY A 147 10.62 15.66 13.52
C GLY A 147 11.65 15.42 12.42
N VAL A 148 12.95 15.35 12.78
CA VAL A 148 14.02 14.94 11.85
C VAL A 148 13.84 13.49 11.41
N ALA A 149 13.55 12.57 12.32
CA ALA A 149 13.29 11.17 11.98
C ALA A 149 12.07 11.02 11.05
N GLN A 150 10.98 11.76 11.32
CA GLN A 150 9.80 11.82 10.46
C GLN A 150 10.13 12.37 9.07
N GLY A 151 10.94 13.44 8.99
CA GLY A 151 11.38 14.02 7.72
C GLY A 151 12.18 13.02 6.87
N ILE A 152 13.11 12.29 7.47
CA ILE A 152 13.90 11.26 6.78
C ILE A 152 12.99 10.11 6.31
N ALA A 153 12.09 9.63 7.18
CA ALA A 153 11.12 8.60 6.81
C ALA A 153 10.23 9.02 5.63
N ALA A 154 9.76 10.28 5.64
CA ALA A 154 8.93 10.81 4.58
C ALA A 154 9.68 10.87 3.24
N VAL A 155 10.91 11.41 3.23
CA VAL A 155 11.72 11.47 2.00
C VAL A 155 12.03 10.07 1.46
N ALA A 156 12.42 9.15 2.34
CA ALA A 156 12.76 7.78 1.96
C ALA A 156 11.55 7.04 1.34
N LEU A 157 10.40 7.08 1.99
CA LEU A 157 9.20 6.38 1.49
C LEU A 157 8.60 7.07 0.26
N ASN A 158 8.59 8.41 0.22
CA ASN A 158 8.08 9.16 -0.94
C ASN A 158 8.79 8.79 -2.23
N ALA A 159 10.10 8.54 -2.19
CA ALA A 159 10.86 8.13 -3.37
C ALA A 159 10.35 6.79 -3.95
N LEU A 160 10.10 5.80 -3.08
CA LEU A 160 9.60 4.49 -3.48
C LEU A 160 8.14 4.57 -3.96
N PHE A 161 7.29 5.32 -3.25
CA PHE A 161 5.91 5.58 -3.67
C PHE A 161 5.86 6.26 -5.03
N ALA A 162 6.64 7.32 -5.23
CA ALA A 162 6.66 8.07 -6.49
C ALA A 162 7.13 7.19 -7.65
N HIS A 163 8.20 6.41 -7.46
CA HIS A 163 8.69 5.50 -8.51
C HIS A 163 7.61 4.52 -8.96
N ARG A 164 6.86 3.93 -8.03
CA ARG A 164 5.87 2.91 -8.35
C ARG A 164 4.52 3.47 -8.81
N MET A 165 4.05 4.57 -8.21
CA MET A 165 2.73 5.13 -8.50
C MET A 165 2.70 6.07 -9.69
N MET A 166 3.79 6.80 -9.95
CA MET A 166 3.76 7.85 -10.97
C MET A 166 3.52 7.35 -12.39
N PRO A 167 4.06 6.19 -12.83
CA PRO A 167 3.75 5.63 -14.14
C PRO A 167 2.24 5.40 -14.35
N ASP A 168 1.55 4.87 -13.35
CA ASP A 168 0.11 4.63 -13.40
C ASP A 168 -0.70 5.94 -13.43
N ILE A 169 -0.26 6.95 -12.67
CA ILE A 169 -0.91 8.27 -12.61
C ILE A 169 -0.72 9.05 -13.92
N LEU A 170 0.48 9.01 -14.49
CA LEU A 170 0.82 9.76 -15.72
C LEU A 170 0.40 9.00 -16.99
N GLY A 171 0.11 7.70 -16.88
CA GLY A 171 -0.13 6.83 -18.03
C GLY A 171 1.13 6.60 -18.89
N ALA A 172 2.31 6.96 -18.39
CA ALA A 172 3.58 6.82 -19.07
C ALA A 172 4.74 6.83 -18.06
N GLN A 173 5.83 6.13 -18.37
CA GLN A 173 7.08 6.26 -17.62
C GLN A 173 7.81 7.53 -18.05
N ALA A 174 7.85 8.53 -17.16
CA ALA A 174 8.59 9.77 -17.40
C ALA A 174 10.12 9.58 -17.32
N VAL A 175 10.58 8.67 -16.44
CA VAL A 175 11.97 8.27 -16.27
C VAL A 175 12.00 6.77 -16.02
N SER A 176 12.85 6.04 -16.76
CA SER A 176 13.07 4.61 -16.56
C SER A 176 14.36 4.43 -15.75
N VAL A 177 14.23 3.88 -14.54
CA VAL A 177 15.35 3.49 -13.68
C VAL A 177 15.12 2.03 -13.33
N ASP A 178 16.17 1.21 -13.48
CA ASP A 178 16.15 -0.19 -13.06
C ASP A 178 15.89 -0.31 -11.55
N GLU A 179 15.07 -1.28 -11.13
CA GLU A 179 14.65 -1.40 -9.73
C GLU A 179 15.83 -1.71 -8.79
N ASP A 180 16.80 -2.52 -9.24
CA ASP A 180 17.99 -2.82 -8.44
C ASP A 180 18.88 -1.58 -8.29
N ALA A 181 19.05 -0.81 -9.36
CA ALA A 181 19.77 0.47 -9.32
C ALA A 181 19.06 1.49 -8.40
N LEU A 182 17.73 1.58 -8.46
CA LEU A 182 16.96 2.44 -7.57
C LEU A 182 17.16 2.04 -6.10
N ILE A 183 17.04 0.76 -5.78
CA ILE A 183 17.20 0.25 -4.41
C ILE A 183 18.62 0.52 -3.92
N ALA A 184 19.65 0.29 -4.74
CA ALA A 184 21.03 0.56 -4.37
C ALA A 184 21.26 2.04 -3.99
N GLU A 185 20.73 2.98 -4.78
CA GLU A 185 20.85 4.41 -4.46
C GLU A 185 20.00 4.82 -3.27
N TRP A 186 18.78 4.29 -3.16
CA TRP A 186 17.93 4.51 -2.00
C TRP A 186 18.59 4.04 -0.70
N VAL A 187 19.20 2.84 -0.69
CA VAL A 187 19.97 2.34 0.45
C VAL A 187 21.13 3.28 0.77
N THR A 188 21.88 3.72 -0.25
CA THR A 188 23.03 4.61 -0.06
C THR A 188 22.62 5.92 0.61
N MET A 189 21.58 6.58 0.10
CA MET A 189 21.09 7.86 0.63
C MET A 189 20.55 7.73 2.06
N VAL A 190 19.73 6.70 2.32
CA VAL A 190 19.12 6.49 3.63
C VAL A 190 20.16 6.06 4.66
N ALA A 191 21.05 5.13 4.32
CA ALA A 191 22.12 4.68 5.21
C ALA A 191 23.03 5.84 5.59
N ALA A 192 23.51 6.61 4.61
CA ALA A 192 24.38 7.77 4.88
C ALA A 192 23.71 8.78 5.82
N ARG A 193 22.41 9.02 5.64
CA ARG A 193 21.67 9.94 6.49
C ARG A 193 21.52 9.41 7.93
N VAL A 194 21.22 8.12 8.10
CA VAL A 194 21.09 7.47 9.41
C VAL A 194 22.44 7.38 10.12
N GLU A 195 23.52 7.00 9.42
CA GLU A 195 24.88 6.95 9.95
C GLU A 195 25.33 8.34 10.47
N ALA A 196 24.99 9.41 9.74
CA ALA A 196 25.29 10.77 10.16
C ALA A 196 24.56 11.22 11.44
N LEU A 197 23.45 10.57 11.82
CA LEU A 197 22.76 10.86 13.09
C LEU A 197 23.50 10.26 14.29
N GLY A 198 24.12 9.09 14.12
CA GLY A 198 24.86 8.40 15.18
C GLY A 198 26.28 8.94 15.40
N GLY A 199 26.80 9.76 14.48
CA GLY A 199 28.16 10.34 14.55
C GLY A 199 28.26 11.66 15.34
N SER A 200 27.18 12.13 15.96
CA SER A 200 27.12 13.44 16.63
C SER A 200 27.89 13.55 17.96
N ASP A 201 28.50 12.46 18.45
CA ASP A 201 29.24 12.42 19.73
C ASP A 201 30.77 12.52 19.58
N ALA A 202 31.27 13.14 18.51
CA ALA A 202 32.70 13.41 18.34
C ALA A 202 32.95 14.82 17.78
N SER A 203 32.66 15.86 18.55
CA SER A 203 33.20 17.21 18.35
C SER A 203 33.31 17.96 19.67
#